data_AF-A0A7V1Z7Q9-F1
#
_entry.id   AF-A0A7V1Z7Q9-F1
#
_cell.length_a   1.000
_cell.length_b   1.000
_cell.length_c   1.000
_cell.angle_alpha   90.00
_cell.angle_beta   90.00
_cell.angle_gamma   90.00
#
_symmetry.space_group_name_H-M   'P 1'
#
loop_
_entity.id
_entity.type
_entity.pdbx_description
1 polymer ?
#
loop_
_entity_poly.entity_id
_entity_poly.type
_entity_poly.pdbx_seq_one_letter_code
_entity_poly.pdbx_strand_id
1 'polypeptide(L)'
;MNVSLQCPQCQHEFSLRDARPDTVAVCPKCFHVFPLPASTYTTQTTNHLDILEELWQESLAGPGSVTPSAEGVAPSSAHESPRESASGKPPRPTVRQAQHKKPPLPPAQEREEKTWQAIVLGCLLPLLMLAAIVAFLLWYIASHSLSQTGEPMPLPMATPRSADDTPSDALAERAIRELLAIDAECLQAMESFLEPGRRHSALLATRDATRRLYLWRQEYGAALVGNPSLDRVLAQHRPEFLANQQRFRTLLEQVERDGLGVVGSPDETDLLIALDEYQQAIEVLLATLRSQSAAKATGR
;
A
#
# COMPACT_ATOMS: atom_id res chain seq x y z
N MET A 1 -0.92 -2.25 -18.29
CA MET A 1 -0.04 -1.75 -19.40
C MET A 1 1.30 -2.48 -19.31
N ASN A 2 1.93 -2.86 -20.43
CA ASN A 2 3.24 -3.52 -20.40
C ASN A 2 4.36 -2.48 -20.51
N VAL A 3 5.26 -2.47 -19.53
CA VAL A 3 6.44 -1.59 -19.52
C VAL A 3 7.69 -2.45 -19.77
N SER A 4 8.46 -2.09 -20.80
CA SER A 4 9.77 -2.70 -21.07
C SER A 4 10.84 -1.96 -20.27
N LEU A 5 11.61 -2.71 -19.49
CA LEU A 5 12.65 -2.20 -18.60
C LEU A 5 13.97 -2.85 -18.93
N GLN A 6 15.06 -2.09 -18.76
CA GLN A 6 16.42 -2.60 -18.91
C GLN A 6 17.12 -2.59 -17.54
N CYS A 7 17.65 -3.75 -17.13
CA CYS A 7 18.36 -3.85 -15.86
C CYS A 7 19.67 -3.03 -15.90
N PRO A 8 19.93 -2.13 -14.93
CA PRO A 8 21.15 -1.31 -14.93
C PRO A 8 22.43 -2.14 -14.70
N GLN A 9 22.32 -3.29 -14.04
CA GLN A 9 23.46 -4.14 -13.67
C GLN A 9 23.92 -5.06 -14.82
N CYS A 10 22.97 -5.70 -15.52
CA CYS A 10 23.28 -6.73 -16.53
C CYS A 10 22.77 -6.42 -17.95
N GLN A 11 22.15 -5.25 -18.14
CA GLN A 11 21.56 -4.75 -19.39
C GLN A 11 20.49 -5.67 -20.00
N HIS A 12 19.98 -6.63 -19.23
CA HIS A 12 18.91 -7.51 -19.68
C HIS A 12 17.59 -6.76 -19.75
N GLU A 13 16.94 -6.84 -20.90
CA GLU A 13 15.63 -6.26 -21.15
C GLU A 13 14.54 -7.26 -20.76
N PHE A 14 13.56 -6.82 -19.99
CA PHE A 14 12.42 -7.62 -19.55
C PHE A 14 11.16 -6.75 -19.46
N SER A 15 10.00 -7.40 -19.49
CA SER A 15 8.70 -6.70 -19.48
C SER A 15 7.96 -7.00 -18.19
N LEU A 16 7.48 -5.97 -17.51
CA LEU A 16 6.57 -6.11 -16.38
C LEU A 16 5.13 -5.88 -16.84
N ARG A 17 4.25 -6.82 -16.50
CA ARG A 17 2.79 -6.61 -16.58
C ARG A 17 2.39 -5.86 -15.30
N ASP A 18 1.78 -4.69 -15.48
CA ASP A 18 1.17 -3.88 -14.42
C ASP A 18 2.15 -3.31 -13.37
N ALA A 19 3.19 -2.63 -13.86
CA ALA A 19 4.10 -1.87 -13.00
C ALA A 19 3.41 -0.61 -12.43
N ARG A 20 3.28 -0.54 -11.09
CA ARG A 20 2.79 0.65 -10.38
C ARG A 20 3.94 1.67 -10.19
N PRO A 21 3.65 2.99 -10.23
CA PRO A 21 4.63 4.00 -9.86
C PRO A 21 5.07 3.74 -8.40
N ASP A 22 6.33 4.03 -8.10
CA ASP A 22 6.96 3.81 -6.78
C ASP A 22 7.17 2.36 -6.34
N THR A 23 7.07 1.39 -7.26
CA THR A 23 7.45 0.00 -6.98
C THR A 23 8.92 -0.28 -7.28
N VAL A 24 9.47 -1.27 -6.58
CA VAL A 24 10.82 -1.81 -6.84
C VAL A 24 10.73 -2.96 -7.85
N ALA A 25 11.58 -2.91 -8.89
CA ALA A 25 11.69 -3.96 -9.89
C ALA A 25 12.86 -4.90 -9.55
N VAL A 26 12.68 -6.20 -9.79
CA VAL A 26 13.71 -7.22 -9.63
C VAL A 26 14.08 -7.81 -10.98
N CYS A 27 15.36 -7.75 -11.37
CA CYS A 27 15.80 -8.34 -12.63
C CYS A 27 15.77 -9.88 -12.56
N PRO A 28 15.10 -10.58 -13.50
CA PRO A 28 15.02 -12.05 -13.47
C PRO A 28 16.35 -12.75 -13.79
N LYS A 29 17.32 -12.04 -14.37
CA LYS A 29 18.61 -12.62 -14.78
C LYS A 29 19.70 -12.54 -13.71
N CYS A 30 19.77 -11.42 -12.99
CA CYS A 30 20.83 -11.16 -12.00
C CYS A 30 20.30 -10.85 -10.59
N PHE A 31 18.98 -10.85 -10.39
CA PHE A 31 18.31 -10.57 -9.12
C PHE A 31 18.64 -9.19 -8.51
N HIS A 32 19.14 -8.27 -9.32
CA HIS A 32 19.37 -6.90 -8.89
C HIS A 32 18.03 -6.16 -8.73
N VAL A 33 17.87 -5.48 -7.59
CA VAL A 33 16.67 -4.71 -7.23
C VAL A 33 16.93 -3.23 -7.48
N PHE A 34 16.04 -2.56 -8.20
CA PHE A 34 16.17 -1.13 -8.49
C PHE A 34 14.79 -0.42 -8.49
N PRO A 35 14.73 0.86 -8.09
CA PRO A 35 13.49 1.62 -8.09
C PRO A 35 13.06 1.97 -9.52
N LEU A 36 11.76 1.94 -9.79
CA LEU A 36 11.17 2.40 -11.05
C LEU A 36 11.06 3.93 -11.03
N PRO A 37 11.63 4.65 -12.02
CA PRO A 37 11.46 6.10 -12.08
C PRO A 37 10.01 6.46 -12.41
N ALA A 38 9.44 7.41 -11.66
CA ALA A 38 8.08 7.92 -11.90
C ALA A 38 7.89 8.53 -13.31
N SER A 39 8.99 8.84 -14.02
CA SER A 39 8.97 9.41 -15.37
C SER A 39 8.85 8.39 -16.51
N THR A 40 8.98 7.08 -16.24
CA THR A 40 8.92 6.03 -17.29
C THR A 40 7.52 5.79 -17.87
N TYR A 41 6.50 6.50 -17.40
CA TYR A 41 5.14 6.50 -17.92
C TYR A 41 4.93 7.42 -19.13
N THR A 42 6.01 7.79 -19.82
CA THR A 42 5.96 8.62 -21.03
C THR A 42 5.74 7.77 -22.28
N THR A 43 4.54 7.21 -22.41
CA THR A 43 3.93 6.96 -23.72
C THR A 43 2.41 7.01 -23.61
N GLN A 44 1.86 8.12 -24.12
CA GLN A 44 0.49 8.25 -24.63
C GLN A 44 -0.66 8.58 -23.65
N THR A 45 -0.43 9.48 -22.67
CA THR A 45 -1.52 10.06 -21.85
C THR A 45 -1.41 11.57 -21.63
N THR A 46 -0.81 12.31 -22.57
CA THR A 46 -0.73 13.80 -22.50
C THR A 46 -2.05 14.52 -22.78
N ASN A 47 -3.20 13.84 -22.78
CA ASN A 47 -4.50 14.50 -22.94
C ASN A 47 -5.50 14.22 -21.81
N HIS A 48 -5.20 13.33 -20.85
CA HIS A 48 -6.22 12.90 -19.87
C HIS A 48 -6.09 13.59 -18.50
N LEU A 49 -4.93 14.13 -18.17
CA LEU A 49 -4.73 14.89 -16.93
C LEU A 49 -5.21 16.33 -17.04
N ASP A 50 -5.05 16.98 -18.20
CA ASP A 50 -5.60 18.33 -18.43
C ASP A 50 -7.14 18.33 -18.38
N ILE A 51 -7.80 17.28 -18.89
CA ILE A 51 -9.27 17.16 -18.89
C ILE A 51 -9.83 16.94 -17.47
N LEU A 52 -9.11 16.20 -16.61
CA LEU A 52 -9.54 15.95 -15.24
C LEU A 52 -9.41 17.19 -14.35
N GLU A 53 -8.39 18.02 -14.59
CA GLU A 53 -8.20 19.28 -13.86
C GLU A 53 -9.18 20.37 -14.33
N GLU A 54 -9.57 20.37 -15.62
CA GLU A 54 -10.65 21.23 -16.16
C GLU A 54 -12.02 20.85 -15.58
N LEU A 55 -12.35 19.56 -15.52
CA LEU A 55 -13.62 19.06 -14.94
C LEU A 55 -13.74 19.32 -13.43
N TRP A 56 -12.61 19.33 -12.71
CA TRP A 56 -12.59 19.64 -11.28
C TRP A 56 -12.77 21.14 -11.00
N GLN A 57 -12.25 22.01 -11.88
CA GLN A 57 -12.48 23.45 -11.79
C GLN A 57 -13.91 23.86 -12.16
N GLU A 58 -14.54 23.21 -13.13
CA GLU A 58 -15.94 23.47 -13.49
C GLU A 58 -16.93 23.06 -12.38
N SER A 59 -16.59 22.06 -11.56
CA SER A 59 -17.42 21.65 -10.41
C SER A 59 -17.39 22.64 -9.23
N LEU A 60 -16.41 23.55 -9.16
CA LEU A 60 -16.30 24.55 -8.09
C LEU A 60 -17.02 25.88 -8.44
N ALA A 61 -17.45 26.06 -9.70
CA ALA A 61 -18.32 27.15 -10.11
C ALA A 61 -19.79 26.72 -9.96
N GLY A 62 -20.46 27.20 -8.91
CA GLY A 62 -21.79 26.73 -8.49
C GLY A 62 -22.93 26.80 -9.53
N PRO A 63 -24.09 26.18 -9.22
CA PRO A 63 -25.14 25.88 -10.20
C PRO A 63 -25.97 27.12 -10.55
N GLY A 64 -25.78 27.64 -11.76
CA GLY A 64 -26.66 28.62 -12.39
C GLY A 64 -27.81 27.96 -13.14
N SER A 65 -29.02 28.08 -12.59
CA SER A 65 -30.34 28.15 -13.27
C SER A 65 -30.56 27.25 -14.51
N VAL A 66 -31.21 26.12 -14.31
CA VAL A 66 -31.77 25.28 -15.40
C VAL A 66 -33.14 25.82 -15.83
N THR A 67 -33.23 26.29 -17.07
CA THR A 67 -34.50 26.32 -17.85
C THR A 67 -34.53 25.14 -18.81
N PRO A 68 -35.64 24.40 -18.95
CA PRO A 68 -35.74 23.31 -19.90
C PRO A 68 -36.14 23.84 -21.27
N SER A 69 -35.42 23.43 -22.31
CA SER A 69 -35.87 23.55 -23.70
C SER A 69 -35.54 22.26 -24.46
N ALA A 70 -36.44 21.94 -25.37
CA ALA A 70 -36.76 20.63 -25.88
C ALA A 70 -36.07 20.29 -27.21
N GLU A 71 -36.29 19.03 -27.64
CA GLU A 71 -36.10 18.50 -29.01
C GLU A 71 -34.64 18.40 -29.46
N GLY A 72 -34.11 17.31 -29.98
CA GLY A 72 -34.68 16.18 -30.71
C GLY A 72 -33.61 15.75 -31.73
N VAL A 73 -33.75 14.54 -32.28
CA VAL A 73 -33.06 14.03 -33.48
C VAL A 73 -31.70 13.32 -33.25
N ALA A 74 -31.77 11.99 -33.31
CA ALA A 74 -30.74 11.12 -33.92
C ALA A 74 -31.19 10.79 -35.38
N PRO A 75 -30.49 9.99 -36.21
CA PRO A 75 -29.16 9.36 -36.10
C PRO A 75 -28.35 9.41 -37.44
N SER A 76 -27.31 8.57 -37.54
CA SER A 76 -26.61 8.05 -38.74
C SER A 76 -25.36 8.77 -39.24
N SER A 77 -24.24 8.05 -39.29
CA SER A 77 -23.88 7.26 -40.48
C SER A 77 -22.63 6.41 -40.23
N ALA A 78 -22.72 5.15 -40.64
CA ALA A 78 -21.60 4.23 -40.78
C ALA A 78 -20.65 4.69 -41.89
N HIS A 79 -19.35 4.40 -41.75
CA HIS A 79 -18.46 4.36 -42.89
C HIS A 79 -17.55 3.14 -42.84
N GLU A 80 -17.42 2.56 -44.02
CA GLU A 80 -16.96 1.23 -44.38
C GLU A 80 -15.57 1.37 -45.01
N SER A 81 -14.64 0.48 -44.62
CA SER A 81 -13.44 -0.08 -45.31
C SER A 81 -12.96 0.53 -46.66
N PRO A 82 -11.64 0.50 -47.01
CA PRO A 82 -10.88 -0.76 -47.04
C PRO A 82 -9.33 -0.74 -46.86
N ARG A 83 -8.82 -1.96 -46.57
CA ARG A 83 -7.53 -2.60 -46.93
C ARG A 83 -6.46 -1.76 -47.66
N GLU A 84 -5.21 -1.89 -47.19
CA GLU A 84 -4.10 -2.24 -48.10
C GLU A 84 -2.94 -2.97 -47.40
N SER A 85 -2.54 -4.09 -48.00
CA SER A 85 -1.43 -4.97 -47.63
C SER A 85 -0.21 -4.68 -48.52
N ALA A 86 0.97 -4.51 -47.94
CA ALA A 86 2.28 -4.79 -48.56
C ALA A 86 3.33 -4.79 -47.42
N SER A 87 3.91 -5.90 -46.96
CA SER A 87 4.82 -6.84 -47.62
C SER A 87 5.98 -6.14 -48.34
N GLY A 88 7.11 -5.98 -47.62
CA GLY A 88 8.35 -5.45 -48.17
C GLY A 88 9.51 -5.45 -47.18
N LYS A 89 10.28 -6.55 -47.15
CA LYS A 89 11.65 -6.68 -46.63
C LYS A 89 12.49 -7.28 -47.77
N PRO A 90 13.84 -7.23 -47.77
CA PRO A 90 14.80 -6.25 -47.23
C PRO A 90 15.83 -5.82 -48.31
N PRO A 91 16.89 -5.07 -47.98
CA PRO A 91 18.21 -5.71 -48.12
C PRO A 91 19.27 -5.35 -47.06
N ARG A 92 20.19 -6.31 -46.96
CA ARG A 92 21.41 -6.43 -46.16
C ARG A 92 22.56 -5.60 -46.78
N PRO A 93 23.39 -4.94 -45.96
CA PRO A 93 24.81 -4.75 -46.30
C PRO A 93 25.71 -5.29 -45.18
N THR A 94 26.57 -6.26 -45.49
CA THR A 94 27.99 -6.09 -45.83
C THR A 94 28.89 -6.05 -44.60
N VAL A 95 29.43 -7.24 -44.34
CA VAL A 95 30.55 -7.53 -43.43
C VAL A 95 31.76 -6.67 -43.81
N ARG A 96 32.29 -5.89 -42.87
CA ARG A 96 33.61 -5.27 -42.96
C ARG A 96 34.44 -5.74 -41.76
N GLN A 97 35.23 -6.79 -41.98
CA GLN A 97 36.30 -7.17 -41.05
C GLN A 97 37.36 -6.07 -41.07
N ALA A 98 37.47 -5.33 -39.97
CA ALA A 98 38.63 -4.50 -39.68
C ALA A 98 39.63 -5.35 -38.88
N GLN A 99 40.69 -5.79 -39.54
CA GLN A 99 41.91 -6.22 -38.86
C GLN A 99 42.51 -5.01 -38.15
N HIS A 100 42.46 -4.98 -36.82
CA HIS A 100 43.23 -4.03 -36.02
C HIS A 100 44.12 -4.74 -35.00
N LYS A 101 45.40 -4.76 -35.38
CA LYS A 101 46.64 -4.71 -34.57
C LYS A 101 46.48 -5.02 -33.07
N LYS A 102 47.18 -6.09 -32.64
CA LYS A 102 47.51 -6.35 -31.23
C LYS A 102 48.15 -5.11 -30.58
N PRO A 103 47.59 -4.58 -29.48
CA PRO A 103 48.24 -3.54 -28.70
C PRO A 103 49.44 -4.12 -27.91
N PRO A 104 50.49 -3.31 -27.65
CA PRO A 104 51.65 -3.72 -26.88
C PRO A 104 51.27 -4.04 -25.43
N LEU A 105 51.81 -5.14 -24.91
CA LEU A 105 51.66 -5.54 -23.50
C LEU A 105 52.21 -4.44 -22.59
N PRO A 106 51.42 -3.88 -21.66
CA PRO A 106 51.93 -3.01 -20.61
C PRO A 106 52.77 -3.80 -19.58
N PRO A 107 53.74 -3.16 -18.92
CA PRO A 107 54.63 -3.81 -17.95
C PRO A 107 53.84 -4.39 -16.77
N ALA A 108 54.13 -5.66 -16.43
CA ALA A 108 53.36 -6.46 -15.49
C ALA A 108 53.33 -5.92 -14.04
N GLN A 109 54.22 -5.01 -13.67
CA GLN A 109 54.33 -4.50 -12.29
C GLN A 109 53.30 -3.43 -11.92
N GLU A 110 52.74 -2.68 -12.88
CA GLU A 110 51.79 -1.59 -12.55
C GLU A 110 50.34 -2.06 -12.34
N ARG A 111 50.06 -3.35 -12.58
CA ARG A 111 48.73 -3.96 -12.37
C ARG A 111 48.51 -4.41 -10.93
N GLU A 112 49.56 -4.76 -10.20
CA GLU A 112 49.42 -5.38 -8.88
C GLU A 112 48.91 -4.35 -7.85
N GLU A 113 49.40 -3.11 -7.92
CA GLU A 113 49.05 -2.04 -6.99
C GLU A 113 47.59 -1.56 -7.15
N LYS A 114 47.10 -1.48 -8.40
CA LYS A 114 45.70 -1.12 -8.71
C LYS A 114 44.70 -2.20 -8.32
N THR A 115 45.13 -3.47 -8.25
CA THR A 115 44.25 -4.59 -7.92
C THR A 115 43.93 -4.61 -6.42
N TRP A 116 44.90 -4.31 -5.55
CA TRP A 116 44.68 -4.23 -4.11
C TRP A 116 43.78 -3.05 -3.73
N GLN A 117 43.94 -1.89 -4.36
CA GLN A 117 43.06 -0.74 -4.13
C GLN A 117 41.61 -1.05 -4.51
N ALA A 118 41.38 -1.77 -5.61
CA ALA A 118 40.02 -2.15 -6.03
C ALA A 118 39.35 -3.13 -5.05
N ILE A 119 40.10 -4.08 -4.49
CA ILE A 119 39.58 -5.05 -3.51
C ILE A 119 39.27 -4.36 -2.17
N VAL A 120 40.19 -3.49 -1.70
CA VAL A 120 39.97 -2.73 -0.47
C VAL A 120 38.76 -1.79 -0.62
N LEU A 121 38.65 -1.06 -1.73
CA LEU A 121 37.51 -0.17 -1.96
C LEU A 121 36.19 -0.96 -2.12
N GLY A 122 36.23 -2.13 -2.78
CA GLY A 122 35.06 -2.97 -3.03
C GLY A 122 34.50 -3.66 -1.79
N CYS A 123 35.34 -4.02 -0.81
CA CYS A 123 34.89 -4.69 0.41
C CYS A 123 34.70 -3.74 1.60
N LEU A 124 35.55 -2.72 1.75
CA LEU A 124 35.57 -1.88 2.94
C LEU A 124 34.47 -0.82 2.89
N LEU A 125 34.13 -0.32 1.70
CA LEU A 125 33.02 0.64 1.50
C LEU A 125 31.64 0.07 1.87
N PRO A 126 31.21 -1.13 1.39
CA PRO A 126 29.91 -1.68 1.78
C PRO A 126 29.86 -2.07 3.26
N LEU A 127 30.98 -2.48 3.88
CA LEU A 127 31.06 -2.73 5.32
C LEU A 127 30.83 -1.45 6.13
N LEU A 128 31.44 -0.33 5.72
CA LEU A 128 31.22 0.97 6.37
C LEU A 128 29.78 1.47 6.17
N MET A 129 29.20 1.29 4.97
CA MET A 129 27.79 1.61 4.72
C MET A 129 26.85 0.77 5.60
N LEU A 130 27.10 -0.53 5.73
CA LEU A 130 26.31 -1.40 6.59
C LEU A 130 26.40 -0.96 8.06
N ALA A 131 27.60 -0.63 8.54
CA ALA A 131 27.80 -0.13 9.90
C ALA A 131 27.05 1.20 10.13
N ALA A 132 27.05 2.11 9.15
CA ALA A 132 26.29 3.36 9.22
C ALA A 132 24.78 3.14 9.26
N ILE A 133 24.24 2.21 8.46
CA ILE A 133 22.82 1.84 8.47
C ILE A 133 22.42 1.25 9.83
N VAL A 134 23.22 0.34 10.38
CA VAL A 134 22.96 -0.27 11.70
C VAL A 134 23.02 0.80 12.80
N ALA A 135 24.00 1.70 12.76
CA ALA A 135 24.09 2.80 13.72
C ALA A 135 22.88 3.74 13.62
N PHE A 136 22.42 4.05 12.40
CA PHE A 136 21.23 4.88 12.18
C PHE A 136 19.95 4.20 12.69
N LEU A 137 19.78 2.90 12.44
CA LEU A 137 18.65 2.12 12.95
C LEU A 137 18.63 2.08 14.48
N LEU A 138 19.78 1.84 15.12
CA LEU A 138 19.88 1.83 16.57
C LEU A 138 19.57 3.21 17.16
N TRP A 139 20.09 4.28 16.56
CA TRP A 139 19.77 5.65 16.96
C TRP A 139 18.27 5.97 16.79
N TYR A 140 17.67 5.58 15.67
CA TYR A 140 16.25 5.78 15.38
C TYR A 140 15.35 5.03 16.38
N ILE A 141 15.67 3.78 16.70
CA ILE A 141 14.94 3.01 17.70
C ILE A 141 15.08 3.70 19.07
N ALA A 142 16.29 4.08 19.47
CA ALA A 142 16.51 4.74 20.75
C ALA A 142 15.76 6.08 20.86
N SER A 143 15.77 6.92 19.84
CA SER A 143 15.10 8.22 19.85
C SER A 143 13.57 8.11 19.87
N HIS A 144 13.01 7.12 19.18
CA HIS A 144 11.57 6.84 19.23
C HIS A 144 11.13 6.16 20.53
N SER A 145 11.94 5.29 21.12
CA SER A 145 11.64 4.68 22.42
C SER A 145 11.68 5.73 23.55
N LEU A 146 12.61 6.68 23.52
CA LEU A 146 12.70 7.76 24.52
C LEU A 146 11.57 8.79 24.40
N SER A 147 11.01 8.96 23.20
CA SER A 147 9.87 9.86 22.99
C SER A 147 8.54 9.31 23.54
N GLN A 148 8.47 8.01 23.87
CA GLN A 148 7.29 7.40 24.51
C GLN A 148 7.30 7.48 26.04
N THR A 149 8.43 7.83 26.66
CA THR A 149 8.46 8.31 28.06
C THR A 149 8.08 9.78 28.11
N GLY A 150 6.87 10.10 27.63
CA GLY A 150 6.27 11.40 27.87
C GLY A 150 6.07 11.55 29.38
N GLU A 151 6.61 12.64 29.95
CA GLU A 151 6.17 13.13 31.24
C GLU A 151 4.64 13.16 31.25
N PRO A 152 3.99 12.59 32.29
CA PRO A 152 2.55 12.69 32.41
C PRO A 152 2.18 14.17 32.47
N MET A 153 1.50 14.69 31.45
CA MET A 153 0.87 16.00 31.54
C MET A 153 0.00 16.00 32.82
N PRO A 154 0.13 16.99 33.70
CA PRO A 154 -0.76 17.12 34.83
C PRO A 154 -2.17 17.42 34.29
N LEU A 155 -3.01 16.38 34.24
CA LEU A 155 -4.41 16.50 33.88
C LEU A 155 -5.10 17.44 34.89
N PRO A 156 -5.98 18.35 34.41
CA PRO A 156 -6.76 19.21 35.29
C PRO A 156 -7.60 18.35 36.24
N MET A 157 -7.54 18.67 37.53
CA MET A 157 -8.24 17.96 38.60
C MET A 157 -9.75 17.85 38.28
N ALA A 158 -10.15 16.69 37.79
CA ALA A 158 -11.55 16.31 37.68
C ALA A 158 -12.07 15.95 39.08
N THR A 159 -13.25 16.48 39.39
CA THR A 159 -13.98 16.33 40.64
C THR A 159 -14.26 14.85 40.98
N PRO A 160 -14.34 14.51 42.29
CA PRO A 160 -14.50 13.13 42.74
C PRO A 160 -15.90 12.61 42.36
N ARG A 161 -15.98 11.79 41.33
CA ARG A 161 -17.12 10.90 41.06
C ARG A 161 -16.89 9.57 41.76
N SER A 162 -17.98 9.06 42.34
CA SER A 162 -18.17 7.81 43.07
C SER A 162 -17.16 6.70 42.76
N ALA A 163 -16.54 6.17 43.81
CA ALA A 163 -15.34 5.32 43.80
C ALA A 163 -15.53 3.85 43.38
N ASP A 164 -16.68 3.46 42.83
CA ASP A 164 -16.98 2.05 42.55
C ASP A 164 -16.96 1.66 41.05
N ASP A 165 -16.88 2.61 40.13
CA ASP A 165 -16.60 2.33 38.72
C ASP A 165 -15.14 2.66 38.43
N THR A 166 -14.29 1.62 38.42
CA THR A 166 -12.87 1.83 38.15
C THR A 166 -12.69 2.49 36.78
N PRO A 167 -11.98 3.63 36.66
CA PRO A 167 -11.79 4.33 35.38
C PRO A 167 -11.14 3.46 34.29
N SER A 168 -10.52 2.35 34.69
CA SER A 168 -9.98 1.29 33.83
C SER A 168 -11.06 0.53 33.04
N ASP A 169 -12.19 0.20 33.68
CA ASP A 169 -13.31 -0.53 33.06
C ASP A 169 -13.96 0.33 31.97
N ALA A 170 -14.22 1.60 32.27
CA ALA A 170 -14.85 2.53 31.34
C ALA A 170 -14.00 2.78 30.09
N LEU A 171 -12.66 2.86 30.25
CA LEU A 171 -11.74 3.00 29.13
C LEU A 171 -11.75 1.76 28.23
N ALA A 172 -11.62 0.57 28.82
CA ALA A 172 -11.63 -0.69 28.07
C ALA A 172 -12.97 -0.89 27.34
N GLU A 173 -14.08 -0.65 28.03
CA GLU A 173 -15.43 -0.75 27.46
C GLU A 173 -15.63 0.24 26.31
N ARG A 174 -15.20 1.49 26.47
CA ARG A 174 -15.26 2.48 25.39
C ARG A 174 -14.43 2.07 24.18
N ALA A 175 -13.18 1.67 24.41
CA ALA A 175 -12.29 1.27 23.33
C ALA A 175 -12.88 0.09 22.55
N ILE A 176 -13.39 -0.94 23.24
CA ILE A 176 -13.99 -2.10 22.58
C ILE A 176 -15.27 -1.75 21.82
N ARG A 177 -16.14 -0.87 22.35
CA ARG A 177 -17.32 -0.40 21.60
C ARG A 177 -16.95 0.40 20.35
N GLU A 178 -15.95 1.27 20.43
CA GLU A 178 -15.50 2.03 19.26
C GLU A 178 -14.91 1.10 18.19
N LEU A 179 -14.19 0.05 18.61
CA LEU A 179 -13.69 -0.97 17.69
C LEU A 179 -14.82 -1.75 17.02
N LEU A 180 -15.85 -2.18 17.78
CA LEU A 180 -17.03 -2.84 17.22
C LEU A 180 -17.82 -1.94 16.26
N ALA A 181 -17.88 -0.63 16.53
CA ALA A 181 -18.52 0.32 15.64
C ALA A 181 -17.76 0.44 14.30
N ILE A 182 -16.43 0.52 14.33
CA ILE A 182 -15.59 0.50 13.12
C ILE A 182 -15.83 -0.79 12.31
N ASP A 183 -15.97 -1.92 13.02
CA ASP A 183 -16.21 -3.23 12.40
C ASP A 183 -17.59 -3.35 11.75
N ALA A 184 -18.63 -2.85 12.42
CA ALA A 184 -19.97 -2.77 11.86
C ALA A 184 -20.01 -1.87 10.60
N GLU A 185 -19.33 -0.73 10.61
CA GLU A 185 -19.24 0.17 9.46
C GLU A 185 -18.50 -0.47 8.28
N CYS A 186 -17.40 -1.18 8.54
CA CYS A 186 -16.65 -1.91 7.52
C CYS A 186 -17.51 -3.00 6.87
N LEU A 187 -18.23 -3.79 7.68
CA LEU A 187 -19.18 -4.79 7.19
C LEU A 187 -20.30 -4.18 6.35
N GLN A 188 -20.89 -3.07 6.79
CA GLN A 188 -21.93 -2.38 6.04
C GLN A 188 -21.41 -1.83 4.70
N ALA A 189 -20.16 -1.35 4.68
CA ALA A 189 -19.50 -0.92 3.46
C ALA A 189 -19.32 -2.10 2.49
N MET A 190 -18.84 -3.26 2.97
CA MET A 190 -18.72 -4.47 2.14
C MET A 190 -20.05 -4.96 1.58
N GLU A 191 -21.12 -4.93 2.37
CA GLU A 191 -22.45 -5.29 1.89
C GLU A 191 -22.93 -4.33 0.79
N SER A 192 -22.66 -3.03 0.97
CA SER A 192 -22.94 -2.02 -0.05
C SER A 192 -22.08 -2.21 -1.29
N PHE A 193 -20.89 -2.80 -1.19
CA PHE A 193 -20.03 -3.09 -2.34
C PHE A 193 -20.64 -4.13 -3.28
N LEU A 194 -21.42 -5.08 -2.74
CA LEU A 194 -22.13 -6.07 -3.55
C LEU A 194 -23.24 -5.44 -4.41
N GLU A 195 -23.68 -4.23 -4.09
CA GLU A 195 -24.63 -3.47 -4.91
C GLU A 195 -23.90 -2.72 -6.05
N PRO A 196 -24.18 -3.00 -7.34
CA PRO A 196 -23.44 -2.41 -8.47
C PRO A 196 -23.39 -0.88 -8.47
N GLY A 197 -24.45 -0.22 -7.98
CA GLY A 197 -24.53 1.24 -7.92
C GLY A 197 -23.82 1.90 -6.73
N ARG A 198 -23.28 1.13 -5.79
CA ARG A 198 -22.68 1.64 -4.53
C ARG A 198 -21.22 1.25 -4.32
N ARG A 199 -20.59 0.60 -5.29
CA ARG A 199 -19.19 0.12 -5.21
C ARG A 199 -18.20 1.20 -4.81
N HIS A 200 -18.26 2.36 -5.47
CA HIS A 200 -17.32 3.45 -5.19
C HIS A 200 -17.50 4.02 -3.78
N SER A 201 -18.75 4.27 -3.35
CA SER A 201 -19.04 4.72 -1.98
C SER A 201 -18.63 3.69 -0.93
N ALA A 202 -18.83 2.40 -1.21
CA ALA A 202 -18.43 1.30 -0.35
C ALA A 202 -16.91 1.21 -0.20
N LEU A 203 -16.17 1.43 -1.29
CA LEU A 203 -14.71 1.47 -1.25
C LEU A 203 -14.19 2.62 -0.39
N LEU A 204 -14.75 3.83 -0.55
CA LEU A 204 -14.39 4.97 0.29
C LEU A 204 -14.71 4.73 1.76
N ALA A 205 -15.86 4.16 2.07
CA ALA A 205 -16.25 3.81 3.44
C ALA A 205 -15.32 2.74 4.04
N THR A 206 -14.90 1.75 3.26
CA THR A 206 -13.94 0.72 3.70
C THR A 206 -12.57 1.33 4.02
N ARG A 207 -12.09 2.26 3.18
CA ARG A 207 -10.83 3.00 3.44
C ARG A 207 -10.93 3.87 4.69
N ASP A 208 -12.06 4.54 4.90
CA ASP A 208 -12.27 5.35 6.11
C ASP A 208 -12.32 4.49 7.38
N ALA A 209 -13.03 3.35 7.36
CA ALA A 209 -13.05 2.39 8.45
C ALA A 209 -11.64 1.86 8.77
N THR A 210 -10.86 1.53 7.73
CA THR A 210 -9.46 1.10 7.88
C THR A 210 -8.60 2.19 8.52
N ARG A 211 -8.73 3.44 8.07
CA ARG A 211 -8.04 4.59 8.67
C ARG A 211 -8.43 4.79 10.13
N ARG A 212 -9.72 4.67 10.46
CA ARG A 212 -10.21 4.77 11.85
C ARG A 212 -9.68 3.64 12.72
N LEU A 213 -9.54 2.43 12.20
CA LEU A 213 -8.91 1.32 12.92
C LEU A 213 -7.44 1.62 13.26
N TYR A 214 -6.69 2.22 12.33
CA TYR A 214 -5.32 2.67 12.60
C TYR A 214 -5.27 3.75 13.69
N LEU A 215 -6.16 4.75 13.64
CA LEU A 215 -6.24 5.80 14.65
C LEU A 215 -6.64 5.24 16.01
N TRP A 216 -7.63 4.35 16.05
CA TRP A 216 -8.05 3.64 17.24
C TRP A 216 -6.87 2.90 17.88
N ARG A 217 -6.03 2.24 17.07
CA ARG A 217 -4.84 1.54 17.57
C ARG A 217 -3.83 2.51 18.19
N GLN A 218 -3.66 3.70 17.61
CA GLN A 218 -2.76 4.72 18.17
C GLN A 218 -3.28 5.29 19.49
N GLU A 219 -4.59 5.55 19.57
CA GLU A 219 -5.23 6.16 20.73
C GLU A 219 -5.35 5.17 21.91
N TYR A 220 -5.86 3.97 21.64
CA TYR A 220 -6.17 3.00 22.69
C TYR A 220 -5.10 1.93 22.86
N GLY A 221 -4.28 1.65 21.84
CA GLY A 221 -3.37 0.51 21.86
C GLY A 221 -2.41 0.51 23.06
N ALA A 222 -1.79 1.67 23.35
CA ALA A 222 -0.90 1.82 24.50
C ALA A 222 -1.66 1.79 25.84
N ALA A 223 -2.83 2.42 25.91
CA ALA A 223 -3.61 2.55 27.15
C ALA A 223 -4.30 1.24 27.57
N LEU A 224 -4.57 0.36 26.61
CA LEU A 224 -5.12 -0.97 26.87
C LEU A 224 -4.04 -1.97 27.30
N VAL A 225 -2.76 -1.69 27.03
CA VAL A 225 -1.67 -2.59 27.45
C VAL A 225 -1.63 -2.70 28.98
N GLY A 226 -1.84 -3.90 29.49
CA GLY A 226 -1.83 -4.18 30.93
C GLY A 226 -3.14 -3.82 31.66
N ASN A 227 -4.16 -3.33 30.95
CA ASN A 227 -5.45 -3.02 31.55
C ASN A 227 -6.12 -4.31 32.07
N PRO A 228 -6.39 -4.43 33.39
CA PRO A 228 -6.96 -5.65 33.98
C PRO A 228 -8.39 -5.96 33.53
N SER A 229 -9.12 -4.94 33.12
CA SER A 229 -10.52 -5.00 32.74
C SER A 229 -10.71 -5.51 31.32
N LEU A 230 -9.67 -5.41 30.50
CA LEU A 230 -9.70 -5.71 29.08
C LEU A 230 -10.13 -7.15 28.81
N ASP A 231 -9.62 -8.12 29.59
CA ASP A 231 -10.00 -9.53 29.42
C ASP A 231 -11.49 -9.77 29.67
N ARG A 232 -12.04 -9.12 30.70
CA ARG A 232 -13.47 -9.23 31.05
C ARG A 232 -14.33 -8.61 29.96
N VAL A 233 -13.99 -7.40 29.53
CA VAL A 233 -14.70 -6.66 28.48
C VAL A 233 -14.61 -7.42 27.15
N LEU A 234 -13.43 -7.91 26.77
CA LEU A 234 -13.26 -8.73 25.58
C LEU A 234 -14.07 -10.02 25.66
N ALA A 235 -14.10 -10.70 26.80
CA ALA A 235 -14.90 -11.91 26.96
C ALA A 235 -16.39 -11.62 26.77
N GLN A 236 -16.88 -10.47 27.23
CA GLN A 236 -18.26 -10.02 27.05
C GLN A 236 -18.60 -9.77 25.57
N HIS A 237 -17.71 -9.11 24.82
CA HIS A 237 -17.93 -8.72 23.42
C HIS A 237 -17.42 -9.74 22.40
N ARG A 238 -16.73 -10.79 22.84
CA ARG A 238 -16.14 -11.84 21.98
C ARG A 238 -17.13 -12.48 21.00
N PRO A 239 -18.37 -12.84 21.38
CA PRO A 239 -19.31 -13.44 20.44
C PRO A 239 -19.62 -12.54 19.25
N GLU A 240 -19.71 -11.23 19.48
CA GLU A 240 -19.98 -10.22 18.45
C GLU A 240 -18.81 -10.10 17.47
N PHE A 241 -17.58 -10.01 17.97
CA PHE A 241 -16.37 -10.03 17.12
C PHE A 241 -16.28 -11.29 16.26
N LEU A 242 -16.60 -12.46 16.81
CA LEU A 242 -16.56 -13.72 16.05
C LEU A 242 -17.64 -13.75 14.98
N ALA A 243 -18.85 -13.26 15.29
CA ALA A 243 -19.94 -13.15 14.32
C ALA A 243 -19.56 -12.19 13.17
N ASN A 244 -18.99 -11.04 13.50
CA ASN A 244 -18.55 -10.06 12.51
C ASN A 244 -17.41 -10.60 11.64
N GLN A 245 -16.39 -11.26 12.21
CA GLN A 245 -15.34 -11.91 11.43
C GLN A 245 -15.90 -12.96 10.46
N GLN A 246 -16.87 -13.77 10.92
CA GLN A 246 -17.47 -14.78 10.06
C GLN A 246 -18.28 -14.15 8.92
N ARG A 247 -19.00 -13.06 9.20
CA ARG A 247 -19.73 -12.29 8.18
C ARG A 247 -18.77 -11.66 7.18
N PHE A 248 -17.67 -11.08 7.65
CA PHE A 248 -16.61 -10.49 6.82
C PHE A 248 -16.02 -11.52 5.85
N ARG A 249 -15.63 -12.70 6.35
CA ARG A 249 -15.14 -13.80 5.49
C ARG A 249 -16.17 -14.25 4.45
N THR A 250 -17.43 -14.37 4.85
CA THR A 250 -18.51 -14.76 3.94
C THR A 250 -18.68 -13.72 2.82
N LEU A 251 -18.59 -12.43 3.13
CA LEU A 251 -18.66 -11.35 2.16
C LEU A 251 -17.45 -11.35 1.23
N LEU A 252 -16.24 -11.57 1.76
CA LEU A 252 -15.02 -11.73 0.96
C LEU A 252 -15.14 -12.88 -0.04
N GLU A 253 -15.54 -14.06 0.43
CA GLU A 253 -15.75 -15.23 -0.44
C GLU A 253 -16.83 -14.96 -1.50
N GLN A 254 -17.84 -14.15 -1.19
CA GLN A 254 -18.86 -13.74 -2.15
C GLN A 254 -18.30 -12.77 -3.20
N VAL A 255 -17.54 -11.76 -2.79
CA VAL A 255 -16.84 -10.83 -3.69
C VAL A 255 -15.94 -11.59 -4.67
N GLU A 256 -15.15 -12.53 -4.16
CA GLU A 256 -14.29 -13.39 -4.98
C GLU A 256 -15.09 -14.28 -5.94
N ARG A 257 -16.17 -14.91 -5.45
CA ARG A 257 -17.03 -15.80 -6.25
C ARG A 257 -17.74 -15.06 -7.38
N ASP A 258 -18.17 -13.83 -7.12
CA ASP A 258 -18.85 -12.98 -8.08
C ASP A 258 -17.87 -12.37 -9.11
N GLY A 259 -16.57 -12.67 -9.00
CA GLY A 259 -15.53 -12.18 -9.89
C GLY A 259 -15.24 -10.69 -9.72
N LEU A 260 -15.73 -10.08 -8.64
CA LEU A 260 -15.48 -8.70 -8.27
C LEU A 260 -14.06 -8.65 -7.68
N GLY A 261 -13.06 -8.29 -8.48
CA GLY A 261 -11.64 -8.44 -8.11
C GLY A 261 -10.79 -9.13 -9.17
N VAL A 262 -11.41 -9.77 -10.16
CA VAL A 262 -10.69 -10.45 -11.25
C VAL A 262 -10.76 -9.59 -12.52
N VAL A 263 -9.82 -8.65 -12.59
CA VAL A 263 -9.25 -8.01 -13.78
C VAL A 263 -9.97 -6.75 -14.32
N GLY A 264 -9.38 -5.59 -14.03
CA GLY A 264 -9.40 -4.42 -14.93
C GLY A 264 -9.67 -3.08 -14.26
N SER A 265 -10.35 -3.08 -13.10
CA SER A 265 -10.66 -1.85 -12.38
C SER A 265 -9.66 -1.60 -11.25
N PRO A 266 -8.96 -0.44 -11.22
CA PRO A 266 -8.08 -0.08 -10.12
C PRO A 266 -8.81 -0.08 -8.77
N ASP A 267 -10.09 0.30 -8.76
CA ASP A 267 -10.95 0.33 -7.58
C ASP A 267 -11.09 -1.06 -6.93
N GLU A 268 -11.22 -2.13 -7.73
CA GLU A 268 -11.40 -3.48 -7.17
C GLU A 268 -10.12 -4.02 -6.52
N THR A 269 -8.96 -3.66 -7.06
CA THR A 269 -7.67 -4.04 -6.45
C THR A 269 -7.44 -3.27 -5.15
N ASP A 270 -7.80 -1.99 -5.11
CA ASP A 270 -7.69 -1.16 -3.91
C ASP A 270 -8.61 -1.65 -2.80
N LEU A 271 -9.80 -2.18 -3.13
CA LEU A 271 -10.67 -2.81 -2.13
C LEU A 271 -10.02 -4.06 -1.53
N LEU A 272 -9.50 -4.97 -2.36
CA LEU A 272 -8.86 -6.19 -1.85
C LEU A 272 -7.67 -5.88 -0.93
N ILE A 273 -6.88 -4.85 -1.28
CA ILE A 273 -5.79 -4.35 -0.43
C ILE A 273 -6.35 -3.80 0.89
N ALA A 274 -7.37 -2.95 0.85
CA ALA A 274 -7.97 -2.39 2.06
C ALA A 274 -8.57 -3.47 2.98
N LEU A 275 -9.19 -4.50 2.40
CA LEU A 275 -9.77 -5.62 3.15
C LEU A 275 -8.68 -6.52 3.78
N ASP A 276 -7.59 -6.78 3.06
CA ASP A 276 -6.44 -7.51 3.59
C ASP A 276 -5.78 -6.74 4.74
N GLU A 277 -5.55 -5.43 4.56
CA GLU A 277 -5.03 -4.54 5.61
C GLU A 277 -5.94 -4.52 6.85
N TYR A 278 -7.26 -4.44 6.64
CA TYR A 278 -8.25 -4.46 7.71
C TYR A 278 -8.22 -5.78 8.48
N GLN A 279 -8.22 -6.91 7.77
CA GLN A 279 -8.17 -8.23 8.39
C GLN A 279 -6.87 -8.43 9.16
N GLN A 280 -5.73 -8.05 8.59
CA GLN A 280 -4.43 -8.14 9.25
C GLN A 280 -4.38 -7.26 10.51
N ALA A 281 -4.95 -6.06 10.46
CA ALA A 281 -5.03 -5.17 11.62
C ALA A 281 -5.86 -5.78 12.76
N ILE A 282 -7.01 -6.39 12.47
CA ILE A 282 -7.82 -7.11 13.48
C ILE A 282 -7.06 -8.31 14.03
N GLU A 283 -6.41 -9.11 13.20
CA GLU A 283 -5.69 -10.30 13.65
C GLU A 283 -4.52 -9.94 14.57
N VAL A 284 -3.73 -8.94 14.20
CA VAL A 284 -2.64 -8.41 15.03
C VAL A 284 -3.19 -7.88 16.35
N LEU A 285 -4.35 -7.19 16.32
CA LEU A 285 -4.98 -6.71 17.52
C LEU A 285 -5.39 -7.86 18.44
N LEU A 286 -6.15 -8.83 17.93
CA LEU A 286 -6.61 -9.99 18.70
C LEU A 286 -5.42 -10.81 19.23
N ALA A 287 -4.35 -10.95 18.45
CA ALA A 287 -3.13 -11.62 18.88
C ALA A 287 -2.43 -10.85 20.02
N THR A 288 -2.33 -9.53 19.90
CA THR A 288 -1.76 -8.66 20.94
C THR A 288 -2.56 -8.80 22.23
N LEU A 289 -3.88 -8.73 22.15
CA LEU A 289 -4.79 -8.88 23.28
C LEU A 289 -4.66 -10.27 23.95
N ARG A 290 -4.58 -11.35 23.16
CA ARG A 290 -4.36 -12.72 23.67
C ARG A 290 -2.97 -12.90 24.32
N SER A 291 -1.94 -12.29 23.77
CA SER A 291 -0.57 -12.42 24.31
C SER A 291 -0.44 -11.75 25.68
N GLN A 292 -1.16 -10.63 25.88
CA GLN A 292 -1.15 -9.89 27.14
C GLN A 292 -1.93 -10.62 28.23
N SER A 293 -3.05 -11.27 27.89
CA SER A 293 -3.81 -12.08 28.85
C SER A 293 -3.01 -13.30 29.33
N ALA A 294 -2.28 -13.95 28.41
CA ALA A 294 -1.41 -15.09 28.73
C ALA A 294 -0.25 -14.72 29.65
N ALA A 295 0.42 -13.58 29.41
CA ALA A 295 1.52 -13.11 30.24
C ALA A 295 1.09 -12.91 31.71
N LYS A 296 -0.11 -12.33 31.92
CA LYS A 296 -0.66 -12.07 33.24
C LYS A 296 -1.03 -13.35 34.01
N ALA A 297 -1.54 -14.36 33.31
CA ALA A 297 -1.84 -15.66 33.91
C ALA A 297 -0.60 -16.39 34.46
N THR A 298 0.60 -16.06 33.94
CA THR A 298 1.85 -16.70 34.36
C THR A 298 2.57 -16.02 35.52
N GLY A 299 2.03 -14.92 36.07
CA GLY A 299 2.50 -14.32 37.34
C GLY A 299 3.99 -13.93 37.37
N ARG A 300 4.55 -13.52 36.23
CA ARG A 300 5.89 -12.94 36.12
C ARG A 300 5.83 -11.44 35.96
#